data_AF-A0A2C7A842-F1
#
_entry.id   AF-A0A2C7A842-F1
#
_cell.length_a   1.000
_cell.length_b   1.000
_cell.length_c   1.000
_cell.angle_alpha   90.00
_cell.angle_beta   90.00
_cell.angle_gamma   90.00
#
_symmetry.space_group_name_H-M   'P 1'
#
loop_
_entity.id
_entity.type
_entity.pdbx_description
1 polymer ?
#
loop_
_entity_poly.entity_id
_entity_poly.type
_entity_poly.pdbx_seq_one_letter_code
_entity_poly.pdbx_strand_id
1 'polypeptide(L)'
;MTRLLKENGYRITFILLAFEGGWYWSFDQEGYEQMKRDWHEVIVVPAARNVALPPKNGEQHELDEWWDPLLEQTVVNLCSRRHFDVVVAHNVWLSKVFDCVPSTTVKMLETHDLFWRRPDIFRRAGLQPEFFMPSEAAELFGINRSDVVVMIQESEAIELVRRTSRHVVTLSYYDPELEQEAPPLERYDYIHPEKVSFGFLGSANGFNVRGMNALVAALEKVIIETYAPVELVVGGAVGRHLEGRLPIRQLGRVPREADLYLQADIAIAPVFDGTGFKVKTADVLALGMPMLAAEHAAEGTALDPSLVFPTPEAMAWRMAEIALKRPPLAPIRNAVLQARAQLRAQIAQGEGNALRVLREFYPPIVFNLAGARLEEDVLMLMSVISRARELASHRPVLLVAEKPLCELLRGVLMPGVKAILREDYLAHFVQSSSSIVVEMGTTEAAMLPLGAGSVRETEPFWRHWDRPAAAGEGLVARQPLFSADLSWYPAAEHLRKSWLRQVPEARPSDHRLLLVFSLPGSGGSRVQVQPGRAIQLVDIADREAVSGALMRLLAGPVDAVECVWAAPAGCGLSRIVVELCIMTRVPLWGAPQDAFLFQGRLSPQGGKEAQDRAAEALRAHFRRAA
;
A
#
# COMPACT_ATOMS: atom_id res chain seq x y z
N MET A 1 8.80 -3.53 -6.28
CA MET A 1 8.59 -2.19 -5.68
C MET A 1 7.58 -1.29 -6.41
N THR A 2 7.68 -1.10 -7.73
CA THR A 2 6.84 -0.16 -8.50
C THR A 2 5.33 -0.25 -8.21
N ARG A 3 4.75 -1.45 -8.28
CA ARG A 3 3.32 -1.69 -8.01
C ARG A 3 2.93 -1.20 -6.61
N LEU A 4 3.67 -1.65 -5.59
CA LEU A 4 3.46 -1.28 -4.19
C LEU A 4 3.39 0.25 -4.00
N LEU A 5 4.34 0.99 -4.58
CA LEU A 5 4.37 2.45 -4.47
C LEU A 5 3.20 3.10 -5.22
N LYS A 6 2.88 2.66 -6.45
CA LYS A 6 1.73 3.23 -7.20
C LYS A 6 0.40 3.01 -6.48
N GLU A 7 0.15 1.80 -5.98
CA GLU A 7 -1.06 1.44 -5.23
C GLU A 7 -1.21 2.25 -3.94
N ASN A 8 -0.11 2.81 -3.41
CA ASN A 8 -0.10 3.66 -2.23
C ASN A 8 0.01 5.16 -2.55
N GLY A 9 -0.30 5.56 -3.80
CA GLY A 9 -0.46 6.96 -4.20
C GLY A 9 0.83 7.68 -4.59
N TYR A 10 1.97 6.97 -4.70
CA TYR A 10 3.21 7.59 -5.14
C TYR A 10 3.20 7.85 -6.65
N ARG A 11 3.65 9.03 -7.03
CA ARG A 11 4.02 9.35 -8.41
C ARG A 11 5.48 8.99 -8.62
N ILE A 12 5.76 8.21 -9.66
CA ILE A 12 7.11 7.66 -9.89
C ILE A 12 7.74 8.31 -11.11
N THR A 13 8.90 8.94 -10.88
CA THR A 13 9.87 9.28 -11.92
C THR A 13 10.89 8.14 -11.99
N PHE A 14 10.89 7.39 -13.08
CA PHE A 14 11.84 6.30 -13.32
C PHE A 14 13.05 6.83 -14.08
N ILE A 15 14.25 6.58 -13.57
CA ILE A 15 15.51 6.96 -14.23
C ILE A 15 16.21 5.69 -14.69
N LEU A 16 16.36 5.53 -16.00
CA LEU A 16 17.12 4.45 -16.61
C LEU A 16 18.53 4.94 -16.93
N LEU A 17 19.56 4.34 -16.30
CA LEU A 17 20.92 4.43 -16.84
C LEU A 17 21.01 3.46 -18.02
N ALA A 18 21.09 4.00 -19.23
CA ALA A 18 21.06 3.24 -20.47
C ALA A 18 22.40 2.57 -20.75
N PHE A 19 22.63 1.41 -20.12
CA PHE A 19 23.86 0.63 -20.29
C PHE A 19 23.65 -0.87 -20.51
N GLU A 20 22.42 -1.35 -20.55
CA GLU A 20 22.15 -2.79 -20.74
C GLU A 20 21.54 -3.08 -22.11
N GLY A 21 22.03 -4.14 -22.75
CA GLY A 21 21.49 -4.63 -24.01
C GLY A 21 21.50 -3.59 -25.14
N GLY A 22 20.37 -3.42 -25.82
CA GLY A 22 20.22 -2.47 -26.92
C GLY A 22 20.40 -1.01 -26.51
N TRP A 23 20.14 -0.68 -25.23
CA TRP A 23 20.25 0.68 -24.69
C TRP A 23 21.67 1.23 -24.71
N TYR A 24 22.68 0.36 -24.71
CA TYR A 24 24.08 0.79 -24.78
C TYR A 24 24.42 1.46 -26.13
N TRP A 25 23.78 1.00 -27.20
CA TRP A 25 24.14 1.37 -28.58
C TRP A 25 23.05 2.14 -29.31
N SER A 26 21.81 2.07 -28.83
CA SER A 26 20.64 2.61 -29.51
C SER A 26 19.53 2.93 -28.52
N PHE A 27 18.68 3.88 -28.89
CA PHE A 27 17.44 4.14 -28.14
C PHE A 27 16.39 3.08 -28.49
N ASP A 28 15.98 2.27 -27.50
CA ASP A 28 14.91 1.30 -27.68
C ASP A 28 13.55 1.98 -27.54
N GLN A 29 12.98 2.37 -28.69
CA GLN A 29 11.71 3.08 -28.75
C GLN A 29 10.54 2.23 -28.20
N GLU A 30 10.53 0.93 -28.45
CA GLU A 30 9.44 0.06 -28.00
C GLU A 30 9.48 -0.10 -26.49
N GLY A 31 10.67 -0.39 -25.94
CA GLY A 31 10.89 -0.43 -24.50
C GLY A 31 10.50 0.90 -23.84
N TYR A 32 10.93 2.03 -24.40
CA TYR A 32 10.58 3.36 -23.87
C TYR A 32 9.06 3.59 -23.77
N GLU A 33 8.30 3.22 -24.80
CA GLU A 33 6.84 3.41 -24.79
C GLU A 33 6.14 2.46 -23.81
N GLN A 34 6.69 1.27 -23.56
CA GLN A 34 6.21 0.39 -22.49
C GLN A 34 6.48 1.03 -21.11
N MET A 35 7.72 1.47 -20.86
CA MET A 35 8.10 2.13 -19.62
C MET A 35 7.20 3.35 -19.30
N LYS A 36 6.84 4.15 -20.32
CA LYS A 36 5.94 5.29 -20.17
C LYS A 36 4.50 4.94 -19.78
N ARG A 37 4.06 3.71 -20.01
CA ARG A 37 2.74 3.22 -19.53
C ARG A 37 2.81 2.84 -18.05
N ASP A 38 3.97 2.37 -17.61
CA ASP A 38 4.16 1.86 -16.26
C ASP A 38 4.51 2.97 -15.25
N TRP A 39 5.30 3.96 -15.66
CA TRP A 39 5.75 5.06 -14.81
C TRP A 39 5.21 6.42 -15.25
N HIS A 40 5.10 7.34 -14.30
CA HIS A 40 4.51 8.66 -14.55
C HIS A 40 5.44 9.57 -15.36
N GLU A 41 6.75 9.36 -15.22
CA GLU A 41 7.79 10.03 -15.96
C GLU A 41 8.95 9.04 -16.14
N VAL A 42 9.53 9.00 -17.34
CA VAL A 42 10.69 8.16 -17.65
C VAL A 42 11.79 9.05 -18.19
N ILE A 43 12.94 9.00 -17.52
CA ILE A 43 14.16 9.74 -17.89
C ILE A 43 15.21 8.71 -18.26
N VAL A 44 15.64 8.73 -19.52
CA VAL A 44 16.72 7.88 -20.02
C VAL A 44 18.01 8.69 -19.97
N VAL A 45 18.97 8.22 -19.19
CA VAL A 45 20.30 8.81 -19.07
C VAL A 45 21.27 7.94 -19.87
N PRO A 46 21.81 8.44 -21.00
CA PRO A 46 22.87 7.71 -21.70
C PRO A 46 24.10 7.62 -20.79
N ALA A 47 24.78 6.48 -20.77
CA ALA A 47 26.02 6.37 -20.02
C ALA A 47 27.08 7.31 -20.65
N ALA A 48 27.64 8.23 -19.87
CA ALA A 48 28.68 9.15 -20.32
C ALA A 48 30.06 8.47 -20.43
N ARG A 49 30.17 7.25 -19.90
CA ARG A 49 31.35 6.38 -19.99
C ARG A 49 30.93 4.93 -20.19
N ASN A 50 31.90 4.08 -20.50
CA ASN A 50 31.69 2.63 -20.48
C ASN A 50 31.44 2.18 -19.02
N VAL A 51 30.21 1.83 -18.71
CA VAL A 51 29.81 1.17 -17.45
C VAL A 51 29.57 -0.32 -17.70
N ALA A 52 29.33 -1.11 -16.65
CA ALA A 52 29.21 -2.58 -16.73
C ALA A 52 30.45 -3.30 -17.30
N LEU A 53 31.63 -2.72 -17.10
CA LEU A 53 32.90 -3.34 -17.44
C LEU A 53 33.37 -4.30 -16.34
N PRO A 54 34.23 -5.29 -16.67
CA PRO A 54 34.94 -6.09 -15.67
C PRO A 54 35.74 -5.22 -14.68
N PRO A 55 36.07 -5.75 -13.49
CA PRO A 55 36.75 -4.96 -12.46
C PRO A 55 38.12 -4.49 -12.94
N LYS A 56 38.42 -3.20 -12.74
CA LYS A 56 39.71 -2.58 -13.16
C LYS A 56 40.95 -3.27 -12.59
N ASN A 57 40.86 -3.80 -11.37
CA ASN A 57 41.96 -4.50 -10.71
C ASN A 57 42.05 -5.99 -11.11
N GLY A 58 41.10 -6.49 -11.92
CA GLY A 58 41.03 -7.88 -12.37
C GLY A 58 40.39 -8.87 -11.40
N GLU A 59 40.03 -8.45 -10.18
CA GLU A 59 39.52 -9.34 -9.13
C GLU A 59 38.14 -8.92 -8.62
N GLN A 60 38.00 -7.67 -8.17
CA GLN A 60 36.79 -7.15 -7.52
C GLN A 60 36.53 -5.70 -7.91
N HIS A 61 35.26 -5.36 -8.03
CA HIS A 61 34.83 -3.99 -8.31
C HIS A 61 34.98 -3.11 -7.08
N GLU A 62 35.45 -1.89 -7.28
CA GLU A 62 35.21 -0.83 -6.32
C GLU A 62 33.71 -0.47 -6.33
N LEU A 63 33.16 -0.06 -5.18
CA LEU A 63 31.70 0.14 -5.05
C LEU A 63 31.13 1.06 -6.14
N ASP A 64 31.77 2.21 -6.35
CA ASP A 64 31.31 3.25 -7.27
C ASP A 64 31.90 3.10 -8.67
N GLU A 65 32.49 1.94 -8.99
CA GLU A 65 33.20 1.73 -10.24
C GLU A 65 32.30 1.88 -11.47
N TRP A 66 31.01 1.54 -11.36
CA TRP A 66 30.01 1.69 -12.41
C TRP A 66 29.21 3.00 -12.33
N TRP A 67 29.44 3.84 -11.32
CA TRP A 67 28.67 5.08 -11.12
C TRP A 67 28.87 6.12 -12.25
N ASP A 68 27.81 6.59 -12.90
CA ASP A 68 27.96 7.50 -14.04
C ASP A 68 27.84 8.99 -13.62
N PRO A 69 28.79 9.87 -14.00
CA PRO A 69 28.72 11.30 -13.68
C PRO A 69 27.51 12.04 -14.29
N LEU A 70 26.99 11.59 -15.43
CA LEU A 70 25.80 12.19 -16.03
C LEU A 70 24.53 11.78 -15.27
N LEU A 71 24.49 10.57 -14.71
CA LEU A 71 23.43 10.17 -13.77
C LEU A 71 23.45 11.06 -12.53
N GLU A 72 24.63 11.30 -11.95
CA GLU A 72 24.82 12.21 -10.82
C GLU A 72 24.27 13.61 -11.11
N GLN A 73 24.72 14.23 -12.20
CA GLN A 73 24.25 15.54 -12.63
C GLN A 73 22.74 15.57 -12.87
N THR A 74 22.19 14.51 -13.48
CA THR A 74 20.75 14.40 -13.72
C THR A 74 19.98 14.40 -12.41
N VAL A 75 20.37 13.56 -11.45
CA VAL A 75 19.70 13.45 -10.14
C VAL A 75 19.80 14.76 -9.36
N VAL A 76 20.99 15.37 -9.29
CA VAL A 76 21.20 16.67 -8.63
C VAL A 76 20.31 17.75 -9.25
N ASN A 77 20.26 17.83 -10.58
CA ASN A 77 19.41 18.80 -11.28
C ASN A 77 17.93 18.57 -11.00
N LEU A 78 17.48 17.31 -10.91
CA LEU A 78 16.09 16.98 -10.57
C LEU A 78 15.74 17.41 -9.14
N CYS A 79 16.58 17.06 -8.17
CA CYS A 79 16.37 17.42 -6.77
C CYS A 79 16.45 18.93 -6.52
N SER A 80 17.18 19.68 -7.35
CA SER A 80 17.21 21.15 -7.27
C SER A 80 15.89 21.83 -7.69
N ARG A 81 15.04 21.13 -8.45
CA ARG A 81 13.79 21.66 -9.03
C ARG A 81 12.53 21.02 -8.44
N ARG A 82 12.67 19.82 -7.90
CA ARG A 82 11.55 18.98 -7.44
C ARG A 82 11.92 18.30 -6.14
N HIS A 83 10.92 18.14 -5.27
CA HIS A 83 11.04 17.37 -4.06
C HIS A 83 10.64 15.91 -4.32
N PHE A 84 11.42 14.97 -3.79
CA PHE A 84 11.12 13.54 -3.81
C PHE A 84 11.05 13.04 -2.38
N ASP A 85 9.93 12.38 -2.04
CA ASP A 85 9.74 11.78 -0.71
C ASP A 85 10.62 10.54 -0.52
N VAL A 86 10.82 9.77 -1.60
CA VAL A 86 11.58 8.52 -1.60
C VAL A 86 12.44 8.44 -2.84
N VAL A 87 13.67 7.95 -2.69
CA VAL A 87 14.50 7.46 -3.80
C VAL A 87 14.69 5.96 -3.64
N VAL A 88 14.49 5.21 -4.71
CA VAL A 88 14.76 3.76 -4.76
C VAL A 88 15.90 3.52 -5.73
N ALA A 89 16.99 2.92 -5.25
CA ALA A 89 18.12 2.47 -6.08
C ALA A 89 18.08 0.95 -6.25
N HIS A 90 18.18 0.47 -7.48
CA HIS A 90 18.25 -0.96 -7.78
C HIS A 90 19.71 -1.43 -7.76
N ASN A 91 20.04 -2.24 -6.76
CA ASN A 91 21.36 -2.77 -6.41
C ASN A 91 22.39 -1.76 -5.92
N VAL A 92 23.39 -2.31 -5.23
CA VAL A 92 24.34 -1.54 -4.42
C VAL A 92 25.27 -0.63 -5.23
N TRP A 93 25.57 -0.95 -6.49
CA TRP A 93 26.41 -0.10 -7.35
C TRP A 93 25.73 1.24 -7.73
N LEU A 94 24.41 1.35 -7.57
CA LEU A 94 23.68 2.62 -7.70
C LEU A 94 23.52 3.36 -6.37
N SER A 95 23.99 2.81 -5.24
CA SER A 95 23.81 3.39 -3.90
C SER A 95 24.39 4.80 -3.74
N LYS A 96 25.35 5.19 -4.58
CA LYS A 96 25.89 6.56 -4.58
C LYS A 96 24.85 7.63 -4.90
N VAL A 97 23.72 7.27 -5.52
CA VAL A 97 22.58 8.19 -5.71
C VAL A 97 22.09 8.79 -4.39
N PHE A 98 22.26 8.07 -3.28
CA PHE A 98 21.86 8.53 -1.95
C PHE A 98 22.72 9.69 -1.42
N ASP A 99 23.91 9.90 -1.97
CA ASP A 99 24.76 11.06 -1.68
C ASP A 99 24.32 12.30 -2.49
N CYS A 100 23.54 12.09 -3.57
CA CYS A 100 23.07 13.15 -4.47
C CYS A 100 21.70 13.72 -4.08
N VAL A 101 20.91 12.98 -3.30
CA VAL A 101 19.57 13.41 -2.87
C VAL A 101 19.61 14.15 -1.53
N PRO A 102 18.66 15.07 -1.28
CA PRO A 102 18.55 15.74 0.01
C PRO A 102 18.38 14.76 1.18
N SER A 103 18.85 15.14 2.37
CA SER A 103 18.68 14.34 3.59
C SER A 103 17.23 14.16 4.03
N THR A 104 16.30 14.93 3.46
CA THR A 104 14.85 14.80 3.69
C THR A 104 14.20 13.73 2.82
N THR A 105 14.92 13.19 1.82
CA THR A 105 14.44 12.10 0.96
C THR A 105 14.80 10.77 1.58
N VAL A 106 13.81 9.88 1.73
CA VAL A 106 14.03 8.51 2.26
C VAL A 106 14.79 7.68 1.22
N LYS A 107 15.87 7.03 1.65
CA LYS A 107 16.77 6.27 0.78
C LYS A 107 16.47 4.77 0.89
N MET A 108 15.88 4.21 -0.16
CA MET A 108 15.60 2.78 -0.28
C MET A 108 16.55 2.10 -1.25
N LEU A 109 17.25 1.06 -0.79
CA LEU A 109 18.08 0.21 -1.63
C LEU A 109 17.36 -1.12 -1.86
N GLU A 110 16.97 -1.41 -3.10
CA GLU A 110 16.41 -2.71 -3.49
C GLU A 110 17.54 -3.62 -3.98
N THR A 111 17.76 -4.74 -3.31
CA THR A 111 18.81 -5.71 -3.62
C THR A 111 18.20 -7.04 -4.05
N HIS A 112 18.75 -7.62 -5.11
CA HIS A 112 18.30 -8.90 -5.66
C HIS A 112 19.12 -10.10 -5.16
N ASP A 113 20.30 -9.83 -4.62
CA ASP A 113 21.17 -10.78 -3.94
C ASP A 113 22.27 -10.05 -3.16
N LEU A 114 23.12 -10.82 -2.46
CA LEU A 114 24.33 -10.35 -1.81
C LEU A 114 25.54 -10.59 -2.73
N PHE A 115 26.07 -9.53 -3.37
CA PHE A 115 27.11 -9.68 -4.38
C PHE A 115 28.42 -10.26 -3.83
N TRP A 116 28.78 -9.97 -2.57
CA TRP A 116 29.99 -10.49 -1.93
C TRP A 116 29.98 -12.02 -1.79
N ARG A 117 28.81 -12.67 -1.86
CA ARG A 117 28.68 -14.14 -1.86
C ARG A 117 28.96 -14.75 -3.24
N ARG A 118 28.77 -13.97 -4.32
CA ARG A 118 28.88 -14.48 -5.69
C ARG A 118 30.22 -15.12 -6.01
N PRO A 119 31.40 -14.52 -5.69
CA PRO A 119 32.69 -15.10 -6.09
C PRO A 119 32.88 -16.54 -5.61
N ASP A 120 32.48 -16.85 -4.37
CA ASP A 120 32.58 -18.21 -3.84
C ASP A 120 31.62 -19.18 -4.54
N ILE A 121 30.43 -18.72 -4.90
CA ILE A 121 29.41 -19.53 -5.58
C ILE A 121 29.85 -19.83 -7.03
N PHE A 122 30.33 -18.81 -7.76
CA PHE A 122 30.91 -19.00 -9.08
C PHE A 122 32.11 -19.97 -9.05
N ARG A 123 33.01 -19.83 -8.05
CA ARG A 123 34.16 -20.72 -7.88
C ARG A 123 33.75 -22.17 -7.65
N ARG A 124 32.78 -22.42 -6.75
CA ARG A 124 32.24 -23.78 -6.50
C ARG A 124 31.55 -24.35 -7.74
N ALA A 125 30.91 -23.50 -8.53
CA ALA A 125 30.25 -23.88 -9.76
C ALA A 125 31.22 -24.11 -10.94
N GLY A 126 32.50 -23.75 -10.81
CA GLY A 126 33.45 -23.78 -11.92
C GLY A 126 33.12 -22.77 -13.02
N LEU A 127 32.36 -21.73 -12.69
CA LEU A 127 31.92 -20.69 -13.61
C LEU A 127 32.80 -19.44 -13.45
N GLN A 128 33.00 -18.72 -14.55
CA GLN A 128 33.65 -17.41 -14.45
C GLN A 128 32.66 -16.43 -13.80
N PRO A 129 33.11 -15.61 -12.85
CA PRO A 129 32.24 -14.63 -12.26
C PRO A 129 31.74 -13.63 -13.29
N GLU A 130 30.43 -13.37 -13.26
CA GLU A 130 29.78 -12.42 -14.16
C GLU A 130 29.25 -11.22 -13.37
N PHE A 131 29.23 -10.06 -14.03
CA PHE A 131 28.59 -8.83 -13.55
C PHE A 131 29.31 -8.21 -12.33
N PHE A 132 28.60 -7.40 -11.52
CA PHE A 132 29.17 -6.66 -10.41
C PHE A 132 29.63 -7.56 -9.25
N MET A 133 30.83 -7.30 -8.72
CA MET A 133 31.48 -8.13 -7.69
C MET A 133 32.30 -7.29 -6.71
N PRO A 134 31.67 -6.67 -5.73
CA PRO A 134 32.35 -5.94 -4.68
C PRO A 134 32.91 -6.89 -3.61
N SER A 135 33.79 -6.37 -2.76
CA SER A 135 34.10 -6.99 -1.48
C SER A 135 32.91 -6.86 -0.51
N GLU A 136 32.84 -7.71 0.52
CA GLU A 136 31.83 -7.59 1.59
C GLU A 136 31.87 -6.20 2.23
N ALA A 137 33.07 -5.65 2.49
CA ALA A 137 33.22 -4.32 3.07
C ALA A 137 32.68 -3.21 2.15
N ALA A 138 32.95 -3.29 0.85
CA ALA A 138 32.48 -2.31 -0.13
C ALA A 138 30.96 -2.36 -0.30
N GLU A 139 30.37 -3.55 -0.37
CA GLU A 139 28.92 -3.70 -0.46
C GLU A 139 28.21 -3.25 0.81
N LEU A 140 28.73 -3.59 2.00
CA LEU A 140 28.18 -3.10 3.27
C LEU A 140 28.27 -1.57 3.37
N PHE A 141 29.35 -0.97 2.86
CA PHE A 141 29.45 0.49 2.79
C PHE A 141 28.33 1.09 1.92
N GLY A 142 28.09 0.53 0.73
CA GLY A 142 27.00 0.97 -0.15
C GLY A 142 25.60 0.74 0.43
N ILE A 143 25.38 -0.39 1.09
CA ILE A 143 24.15 -0.67 1.85
C ILE A 143 23.93 0.38 2.93
N ASN A 144 24.98 0.75 3.66
CA ASN A 144 24.89 1.72 4.75
C ASN A 144 24.69 3.17 4.30
N ARG A 145 24.71 3.47 2.98
CA ARG A 145 24.23 4.75 2.44
C ARG A 145 22.71 4.89 2.46
N SER A 146 21.98 3.78 2.55
CA SER A 146 20.52 3.75 2.57
C SER A 146 19.94 3.90 3.98
N ASP A 147 18.66 4.24 4.06
CA ASP A 147 17.87 4.20 5.28
C ASP A 147 17.19 2.83 5.45
N VAL A 148 16.72 2.28 4.32
CA VAL A 148 15.99 1.02 4.22
C VAL A 148 16.59 0.16 3.12
N VAL A 149 16.81 -1.11 3.41
CA VAL A 149 17.24 -2.13 2.46
C VAL A 149 16.10 -3.11 2.22
N VAL A 150 15.74 -3.31 0.96
CA VAL A 150 14.74 -4.28 0.53
C VAL A 150 15.46 -5.48 -0.06
N MET A 151 15.37 -6.61 0.62
CA MET A 151 15.91 -7.88 0.18
C MET A 151 14.83 -8.71 -0.51
N ILE A 152 15.15 -9.34 -1.63
CA ILE A 152 14.19 -10.23 -2.31
C ILE A 152 14.04 -11.60 -1.61
N GLN A 153 15.02 -12.01 -0.80
CA GLN A 153 15.06 -13.33 -0.17
C GLN A 153 15.26 -13.23 1.35
N GLU A 154 14.45 -13.97 2.12
CA GLU A 154 14.43 -13.90 3.58
C GLU A 154 15.73 -14.42 4.23
N SER A 155 16.33 -15.49 3.70
CA SER A 155 17.58 -16.03 4.23
C SER A 155 18.73 -15.02 4.14
N GLU A 156 18.84 -14.31 3.02
CA GLU A 156 19.81 -13.24 2.83
C GLU A 156 19.49 -12.01 3.70
N ALA A 157 18.20 -11.70 3.92
CA ALA A 157 17.78 -10.64 4.83
C ALA A 157 18.21 -10.92 6.28
N ILE A 158 18.00 -12.14 6.77
CA ILE A 158 18.44 -12.57 8.10
C ILE A 158 19.96 -12.45 8.24
N GLU A 159 20.69 -12.80 7.18
CA GLU A 159 22.14 -12.65 7.15
C GLU A 159 22.57 -11.18 7.24
N LEU A 160 21.91 -10.30 6.46
CA LEU A 160 22.23 -8.89 6.38
C LEU A 160 21.91 -8.15 7.68
N VAL A 161 20.80 -8.47 8.35
CA VAL A 161 20.41 -7.87 9.66
C VAL A 161 21.53 -7.98 10.70
N ARG A 162 22.39 -9.00 10.61
CA ARG A 162 23.53 -9.18 11.54
C ARG A 162 24.73 -8.27 11.23
N ARG A 163 24.72 -7.56 10.09
CA ARG A 163 25.85 -6.79 9.55
C ARG A 163 25.54 -5.31 9.32
N THR A 164 24.29 -4.90 9.43
CA THR A 164 23.88 -3.50 9.26
C THR A 164 22.91 -3.08 10.37
N SER A 165 22.95 -1.79 10.72
CA SER A 165 21.96 -1.16 11.58
C SER A 165 20.80 -0.52 10.79
N ARG A 166 20.79 -0.66 9.46
CA ARG A 166 19.71 -0.16 8.61
C ARG A 166 18.47 -1.03 8.73
N HIS A 167 17.31 -0.45 8.40
CA HIS A 167 16.07 -1.23 8.37
C HIS A 167 16.13 -2.20 7.19
N VAL A 168 16.09 -3.51 7.47
CA VAL A 168 16.01 -4.54 6.44
C VAL A 168 14.57 -5.04 6.35
N VAL A 169 14.00 -5.02 5.15
CA VAL A 169 12.68 -5.59 4.87
C VAL A 169 12.81 -6.62 3.75
N THR A 170 11.99 -7.66 3.81
CA THR A 170 11.95 -8.68 2.75
C THR A 170 10.74 -8.43 1.86
N LEU A 171 10.95 -8.36 0.56
CA LEU A 171 9.92 -8.26 -0.45
C LEU A 171 10.23 -9.22 -1.60
N SER A 172 9.73 -10.46 -1.48
CA SER A 172 9.86 -11.48 -2.53
C SER A 172 9.13 -11.06 -3.82
N TYR A 173 9.50 -11.70 -4.92
CA TYR A 173 8.87 -11.45 -6.21
C TYR A 173 7.66 -12.35 -6.47
N TYR A 174 6.60 -11.76 -7.02
CA TYR A 174 5.43 -12.44 -7.56
C TYR A 174 4.73 -11.54 -8.57
N ASP A 175 4.34 -12.12 -9.70
CA ASP A 175 3.58 -11.42 -10.73
C ASP A 175 2.09 -11.81 -10.69
N PRO A 176 1.19 -10.93 -10.24
CA PRO A 176 -0.24 -11.17 -10.24
C PRO A 176 -0.88 -11.11 -11.64
N GLU A 177 -0.22 -10.51 -12.63
CA GLU A 177 -0.72 -10.51 -14.02
C GLU A 177 -0.55 -11.91 -14.63
N LEU A 178 0.58 -12.55 -14.36
CA LEU A 178 0.82 -13.92 -14.80
C LEU A 178 -0.17 -14.93 -14.20
N GLU A 179 -0.65 -14.71 -12.97
CA GLU A 179 -1.72 -15.52 -12.37
C GLU A 179 -3.03 -15.43 -13.18
N GLN A 180 -3.30 -14.31 -13.85
CA GLN A 180 -4.47 -14.14 -14.72
C GLN A 180 -4.30 -14.87 -16.05
N GLU A 181 -3.06 -15.13 -16.47
CA GLU A 181 -2.74 -15.94 -17.65
C GLU A 181 -2.71 -17.45 -17.36
N ALA A 182 -2.92 -17.85 -16.09
CA ALA A 182 -2.88 -19.24 -15.69
C ALA A 182 -3.85 -20.10 -16.54
N PRO A 183 -3.40 -21.25 -17.06
CA PRO A 183 -4.29 -22.13 -17.81
C PRO A 183 -5.51 -22.53 -17.00
N PRO A 184 -6.67 -22.76 -17.66
CA PRO A 184 -7.85 -23.27 -16.99
C PRO A 184 -7.50 -24.53 -16.18
N LEU A 185 -7.89 -24.54 -14.91
CA LEU A 185 -7.59 -25.61 -13.94
C LEU A 185 -8.19 -26.97 -14.34
N GLU A 186 -9.03 -27.01 -15.38
CA GLU A 186 -9.74 -28.19 -15.89
C GLU A 186 -8.84 -29.15 -16.68
N ARG A 187 -7.60 -28.79 -17.00
CA ARG A 187 -6.66 -29.73 -17.64
C ARG A 187 -6.14 -30.73 -16.60
N TYR A 188 -6.85 -31.83 -16.39
CA TYR A 188 -6.45 -32.88 -15.43
C TYR A 188 -5.51 -33.93 -16.03
N ASP A 189 -5.50 -34.06 -17.36
CA ASP A 189 -4.75 -35.07 -18.09
C ASP A 189 -3.50 -34.52 -18.77
N TYR A 190 -2.57 -35.44 -19.04
CA TYR A 190 -1.36 -35.17 -19.78
C TYR A 190 -1.65 -34.71 -21.21
N ILE A 191 -0.82 -33.80 -21.75
CA ILE A 191 -0.92 -33.23 -23.10
C ILE A 191 -0.94 -34.33 -24.16
N HIS A 192 -0.03 -35.30 -24.03
CA HIS A 192 0.19 -36.35 -25.00
C HIS A 192 -0.09 -37.73 -24.40
N PRO A 193 -0.74 -38.65 -25.13
CA PRO A 193 -1.04 -39.98 -24.60
C PRO A 193 0.21 -40.85 -24.42
N GLU A 194 1.26 -40.62 -25.21
CA GLU A 194 2.42 -41.52 -25.31
C GLU A 194 3.66 -41.03 -24.53
N LYS A 195 3.70 -39.76 -24.13
CA LYS A 195 4.86 -39.14 -23.49
C LYS A 195 4.45 -38.11 -22.45
N VAL A 196 5.40 -37.70 -21.61
CA VAL A 196 5.25 -36.59 -20.66
C VAL A 196 6.24 -35.49 -21.00
N SER A 197 5.75 -34.26 -21.10
CA SER A 197 6.47 -33.08 -21.51
C SER A 197 6.88 -32.22 -20.31
N PHE A 198 8.16 -31.87 -20.21
CA PHE A 198 8.71 -31.06 -19.14
C PHE A 198 9.23 -29.72 -19.66
N GLY A 199 8.73 -28.61 -19.11
CA GLY A 199 8.94 -27.26 -19.61
C GLY A 199 9.97 -26.46 -18.82
N PHE A 200 10.93 -25.82 -19.49
CA PHE A 200 11.86 -24.87 -18.87
C PHE A 200 11.97 -23.58 -19.69
N LEU A 201 11.81 -22.42 -19.04
CA LEU A 201 12.06 -21.11 -19.64
C LEU A 201 13.33 -20.50 -19.02
N GLY A 202 14.36 -20.25 -19.83
CA GLY A 202 15.67 -19.80 -19.32
C GLY A 202 16.44 -18.85 -20.24
N SER A 203 17.06 -17.83 -19.63
CA SER A 203 18.14 -17.06 -20.28
C SER A 203 19.42 -17.89 -20.32
N ALA A 204 20.39 -17.48 -21.14
CA ALA A 204 21.70 -18.14 -21.25
C ALA A 204 22.66 -17.80 -20.09
N ASN A 205 22.14 -17.48 -18.90
CA ASN A 205 22.94 -17.35 -17.68
C ASN A 205 23.64 -18.69 -17.38
N GLY A 206 24.93 -18.64 -17.00
CA GLY A 206 25.75 -19.81 -16.68
C GLY A 206 25.10 -20.80 -15.71
N PHE A 207 24.36 -20.34 -14.70
CA PHE A 207 23.65 -21.24 -13.77
C PHE A 207 22.49 -22.00 -14.44
N ASN A 208 21.75 -21.36 -15.36
CA ASN A 208 20.68 -22.03 -16.12
C ASN A 208 21.28 -23.06 -17.07
N VAL A 209 22.35 -22.70 -17.79
CA VAL A 209 23.02 -23.58 -18.76
C VAL A 209 23.60 -24.79 -18.04
N ARG A 210 24.36 -24.57 -16.96
CA ARG A 210 24.97 -25.65 -16.17
C ARG A 210 23.91 -26.57 -15.56
N GLY A 211 22.87 -26.00 -14.96
CA GLY A 211 21.78 -26.74 -14.34
C GLY A 211 21.01 -27.61 -15.35
N MET A 212 20.65 -27.04 -16.50
CA MET A 212 20.00 -27.77 -17.59
C MET A 212 20.88 -28.87 -18.18
N ASN A 213 22.15 -28.61 -18.45
CA ASN A 213 23.06 -29.63 -19.00
C ASN A 213 23.29 -30.78 -18.02
N ALA A 214 23.40 -30.47 -16.72
CA ALA A 214 23.50 -31.50 -15.69
C ALA A 214 22.23 -32.37 -15.64
N LEU A 215 21.04 -31.75 -15.73
CA LEU A 215 19.78 -32.49 -15.79
C LEU A 215 19.67 -33.33 -17.07
N VAL A 216 19.99 -32.78 -18.24
CA VAL A 216 19.93 -33.50 -19.52
C VAL A 216 20.85 -34.73 -19.48
N ALA A 217 22.09 -34.57 -19.03
CA ALA A 217 23.04 -35.68 -18.91
C ALA A 217 22.57 -36.76 -17.92
N ALA A 218 21.95 -36.38 -16.80
CA ALA A 218 21.37 -37.33 -15.86
C ALA A 218 20.16 -38.06 -16.45
N LEU A 219 19.27 -37.32 -17.10
CA LEU A 219 18.05 -37.83 -17.72
C LEU A 219 18.34 -38.79 -18.87
N GLU A 220 19.39 -38.56 -19.66
CA GLU A 220 19.85 -39.51 -20.69
C GLU A 220 20.18 -40.88 -20.13
N LYS A 221 20.95 -40.92 -19.03
CA LYS A 221 21.32 -42.18 -18.38
C LYS A 221 20.07 -42.92 -17.91
N VAL A 222 19.17 -42.20 -17.24
CA VAL A 222 17.91 -42.77 -16.75
C VAL A 222 17.03 -43.27 -17.90
N ILE A 223 16.94 -42.55 -19.01
CA ILE A 223 16.13 -42.96 -20.17
C ILE A 223 16.74 -44.18 -20.85
N ILE A 224 18.07 -44.28 -20.96
CA ILE A 224 18.74 -45.48 -21.51
C ILE A 224 18.39 -46.72 -20.67
N GLU A 225 18.31 -46.57 -19.35
CA GLU A 225 18.01 -47.67 -18.44
C GLU A 225 16.52 -48.05 -18.42
N THR A 226 15.64 -47.05 -18.53
CA THR A 226 14.20 -47.22 -18.24
C THR A 226 13.29 -47.14 -19.45
N TYR A 227 13.79 -46.64 -20.59
CA TYR A 227 13.01 -46.31 -21.78
C TYR A 227 11.83 -45.34 -21.50
N ALA A 228 11.96 -44.48 -20.48
CA ALA A 228 10.91 -43.54 -20.10
C ALA A 228 10.58 -42.54 -21.24
N PRO A 229 9.30 -42.36 -21.60
CA PRO A 229 8.90 -41.51 -22.72
C PRO A 229 8.81 -40.04 -22.29
N VAL A 230 9.97 -39.38 -22.22
CA VAL A 230 10.11 -37.98 -21.79
C VAL A 230 10.35 -37.05 -22.99
N GLU A 231 9.72 -35.88 -22.99
CA GLU A 231 10.05 -34.76 -23.88
C GLU A 231 10.45 -33.54 -23.08
N LEU A 232 11.50 -32.83 -23.51
CA LEU A 232 11.85 -31.53 -22.96
C LEU A 232 11.35 -30.41 -23.89
N VAL A 233 10.67 -29.41 -23.33
CA VAL A 233 10.22 -28.21 -24.02
C VAL A 233 10.97 -27.03 -23.43
N VAL A 234 11.85 -26.41 -24.22
CA VAL A 234 12.76 -25.37 -23.71
C VAL A 234 12.56 -24.06 -24.45
N GLY A 235 12.35 -23.00 -23.68
CA GLY A 235 12.25 -21.63 -24.17
C GLY A 235 13.38 -20.75 -23.65
N GLY A 236 13.60 -19.65 -24.35
CA GLY A 236 14.65 -18.68 -24.08
C GLY A 236 16.00 -19.04 -24.68
N ALA A 237 17.00 -18.21 -24.39
CA ALA A 237 18.33 -18.34 -24.98
C ALA A 237 19.11 -19.57 -24.46
N VAL A 238 18.76 -20.13 -23.30
CA VAL A 238 19.41 -21.32 -22.72
C VAL A 238 19.42 -22.50 -23.69
N GLY A 239 18.36 -22.62 -24.51
CA GLY A 239 18.20 -23.66 -25.50
C GLY A 239 19.37 -23.84 -26.47
N ARG A 240 20.08 -22.74 -26.77
CA ARG A 240 21.24 -22.70 -27.67
C ARG A 240 22.51 -23.31 -27.08
N HIS A 241 22.52 -23.58 -25.77
CA HIS A 241 23.67 -24.07 -25.03
C HIS A 241 23.45 -25.48 -24.46
N LEU A 242 22.34 -26.13 -24.84
CA LEU A 242 22.03 -27.46 -24.34
C LEU A 242 22.87 -28.52 -25.05
N GLU A 243 23.49 -29.37 -24.26
CA GLU A 243 24.28 -30.51 -24.70
C GLU A 243 23.49 -31.78 -24.43
N GLY A 244 23.40 -32.67 -25.42
CA GLY A 244 22.68 -33.93 -25.30
C GLY A 244 22.12 -34.46 -26.61
N ARG A 245 21.61 -35.68 -26.54
CA ARG A 245 20.94 -36.45 -27.59
C ARG A 245 19.46 -36.65 -27.31
N LEU A 246 18.93 -36.17 -26.18
CA LEU A 246 17.49 -36.21 -25.92
C LEU A 246 16.72 -35.41 -26.97
N PRO A 247 15.50 -35.83 -27.32
CA PRO A 247 14.58 -35.00 -28.07
C PRO A 247 14.21 -33.75 -27.25
N ILE A 248 14.74 -32.59 -27.64
CA ILE A 248 14.43 -31.29 -27.03
C ILE A 248 13.71 -30.41 -28.04
N ARG A 249 12.49 -29.99 -27.70
CA ARG A 249 11.71 -29.04 -28.48
C ARG A 249 12.09 -27.61 -28.08
N GLN A 250 12.92 -26.99 -28.91
CA GLN A 250 13.42 -25.62 -28.71
C GLN A 250 12.41 -24.60 -29.25
N LEU A 251 11.84 -23.77 -28.37
CA LEU A 251 10.90 -22.71 -28.75
C LEU A 251 11.61 -21.37 -29.01
N GLY A 252 12.86 -21.20 -28.55
CA GLY A 252 13.55 -19.91 -28.60
C GLY A 252 12.86 -18.88 -27.70
N ARG A 253 13.00 -17.58 -28.02
CA ARG A 253 12.32 -16.52 -27.26
C ARG A 253 10.81 -16.63 -27.45
N VAL A 254 10.08 -16.74 -26.34
CA VAL A 254 8.61 -16.76 -26.34
C VAL A 254 8.07 -15.36 -26.01
N PRO A 255 6.95 -14.92 -26.62
CA PRO A 255 6.36 -13.60 -26.32
C PRO A 255 5.80 -13.50 -24.90
N ARG A 256 5.17 -14.58 -24.42
CA ARG A 256 4.65 -14.70 -23.04
C ARG A 256 5.13 -15.98 -22.40
N GLU A 257 5.31 -15.94 -21.09
CA GLU A 257 5.80 -17.10 -20.33
C GLU A 257 4.77 -18.24 -20.32
N ALA A 258 3.49 -17.90 -20.18
CA ALA A 258 2.38 -18.84 -20.24
C ALA A 258 2.36 -19.65 -21.55
N ASP A 259 2.77 -19.05 -22.68
CA ASP A 259 2.80 -19.73 -23.99
C ASP A 259 3.73 -20.94 -24.00
N LEU A 260 4.81 -20.95 -23.20
CA LEU A 260 5.66 -22.13 -23.05
C LEU A 260 4.98 -23.18 -22.19
N TYR A 261 4.48 -22.78 -21.01
CA TYR A 261 3.98 -23.74 -20.03
C TYR A 261 2.65 -24.37 -20.45
N LEU A 262 1.86 -23.73 -21.32
CA LEU A 262 0.71 -24.35 -21.98
C LEU A 262 1.08 -25.59 -22.83
N GLN A 263 2.34 -25.70 -23.22
CA GLN A 263 2.86 -26.78 -24.04
C GLN A 263 3.71 -27.79 -23.27
N ALA A 264 3.67 -27.76 -21.92
CA ALA A 264 4.32 -28.72 -21.05
C ALA A 264 3.31 -29.28 -20.02
N ASP A 265 3.49 -30.54 -19.62
CA ASP A 265 2.73 -31.15 -18.53
C ASP A 265 3.19 -30.64 -17.17
N ILE A 266 4.51 -30.52 -17.02
CA ILE A 266 5.18 -30.20 -15.76
C ILE A 266 6.30 -29.19 -16.04
N ALA A 267 6.32 -28.08 -15.32
CA ALA A 267 7.45 -27.15 -15.32
C ALA A 267 8.64 -27.73 -14.54
N ILE A 268 9.86 -27.44 -14.97
CA ILE A 268 11.06 -27.81 -14.22
C ILE A 268 11.88 -26.56 -13.91
N ALA A 269 12.55 -26.54 -12.76
CA ALA A 269 13.50 -25.49 -12.39
C ALA A 269 14.85 -26.11 -11.96
N PRO A 270 15.66 -26.63 -12.89
CA PRO A 270 16.85 -27.42 -12.56
C PRO A 270 18.09 -26.54 -12.31
N VAL A 271 17.97 -25.52 -11.47
CA VAL A 271 19.08 -24.65 -11.09
C VAL A 271 19.53 -25.03 -9.69
N PHE A 272 20.62 -25.80 -9.60
CA PHE A 272 21.12 -26.41 -8.36
C PHE A 272 22.12 -25.54 -7.58
N ASP A 273 22.61 -24.45 -8.18
CA ASP A 273 23.53 -23.49 -7.57
C ASP A 273 23.19 -22.06 -8.05
N GLY A 274 23.46 -21.04 -7.24
CA GLY A 274 23.39 -19.63 -7.64
C GLY A 274 23.21 -18.67 -6.46
N THR A 275 22.84 -17.43 -6.73
CA THR A 275 22.45 -16.40 -5.74
C THR A 275 21.07 -15.83 -6.03
N GLY A 276 20.42 -15.29 -5.00
CA GLY A 276 19.14 -14.60 -5.11
C GLY A 276 17.95 -15.49 -5.46
N PHE A 277 16.78 -14.86 -5.45
CA PHE A 277 15.47 -15.47 -5.65
C PHE A 277 15.24 -15.90 -7.11
N LYS A 278 14.69 -17.11 -7.32
CA LYS A 278 14.41 -17.62 -8.66
C LYS A 278 13.02 -17.20 -9.15
N VAL A 279 13.00 -16.07 -9.86
CA VAL A 279 11.81 -15.53 -10.55
C VAL A 279 11.05 -16.62 -11.32
N LYS A 280 11.75 -17.46 -12.09
CA LYS A 280 11.16 -18.58 -12.86
C LYS A 280 10.31 -19.54 -12.02
N THR A 281 10.72 -19.80 -10.78
CA THR A 281 9.96 -20.65 -9.86
C THR A 281 8.69 -19.93 -9.43
N ALA A 282 8.78 -18.65 -9.09
CA ALA A 282 7.61 -17.83 -8.74
C ALA A 282 6.63 -17.66 -9.92
N ASP A 283 7.14 -17.52 -11.14
CA ASP A 283 6.31 -17.42 -12.36
C ASP A 283 5.49 -18.71 -12.57
N VAL A 284 6.14 -19.87 -12.42
CA VAL A 284 5.47 -21.18 -12.48
C VAL A 284 4.43 -21.34 -11.38
N LEU A 285 4.74 -20.88 -10.15
CA LEU A 285 3.78 -20.86 -9.05
C LEU A 285 2.58 -19.97 -9.39
N ALA A 286 2.78 -18.77 -9.93
CA ALA A 286 1.72 -17.86 -10.32
C ALA A 286 0.78 -18.51 -11.35
N LEU A 287 1.35 -19.16 -12.37
CA LEU A 287 0.63 -19.94 -13.39
C LEU A 287 -0.08 -21.19 -12.85
N GLY A 288 0.21 -21.61 -11.62
CA GLY A 288 -0.38 -22.82 -11.02
C GLY A 288 0.02 -24.11 -11.75
N MET A 289 1.16 -24.11 -12.44
CA MET A 289 1.62 -25.23 -13.25
C MET A 289 2.25 -26.31 -12.36
N PRO A 290 1.92 -27.61 -12.54
CA PRO A 290 2.64 -28.68 -11.86
C PRO A 290 4.15 -28.53 -12.06
N MET A 291 4.96 -28.70 -11.01
CA MET A 291 6.40 -28.41 -11.13
C MET A 291 7.30 -29.33 -10.32
N LEU A 292 8.56 -29.42 -10.76
CA LEU A 292 9.69 -30.02 -10.04
C LEU A 292 10.83 -28.99 -9.99
N ALA A 293 11.38 -28.73 -8.81
CA ALA A 293 12.43 -27.73 -8.63
C ALA A 293 13.69 -28.33 -8.03
N ALA A 294 14.84 -27.78 -8.40
CA ALA A 294 16.06 -28.02 -7.65
C ALA A 294 15.95 -27.33 -6.28
N GLU A 295 16.66 -27.83 -5.27
CA GLU A 295 16.66 -27.27 -3.91
C GLU A 295 16.94 -25.77 -3.91
N HIS A 296 18.04 -25.35 -4.55
CA HIS A 296 18.39 -23.93 -4.70
C HIS A 296 17.30 -23.13 -5.44
N ALA A 297 16.59 -23.74 -6.40
CA ALA A 297 15.54 -23.07 -7.15
C ALA A 297 14.21 -22.91 -6.38
N ALA A 298 13.99 -23.72 -5.35
CA ALA A 298 12.80 -23.67 -4.51
C ALA A 298 12.94 -22.70 -3.33
N GLU A 299 14.14 -22.18 -3.05
CA GLU A 299 14.40 -21.28 -1.94
C GLU A 299 13.46 -20.07 -1.94
N GLY A 300 12.81 -19.81 -0.82
CA GLY A 300 11.87 -18.70 -0.65
C GLY A 300 10.49 -18.91 -1.28
N THR A 301 10.18 -20.07 -1.87
CA THR A 301 8.91 -20.31 -2.61
C THR A 301 7.93 -21.24 -1.90
N ALA A 302 8.25 -21.72 -0.70
CA ALA A 302 7.44 -22.61 0.14
C ALA A 302 6.89 -23.87 -0.59
N LEU A 303 7.58 -24.28 -1.67
CA LEU A 303 7.23 -25.46 -2.45
C LEU A 303 7.34 -26.73 -1.59
N ASP A 304 6.41 -27.66 -1.78
CA ASP A 304 6.39 -28.92 -1.04
C ASP A 304 7.72 -29.69 -1.24
N PRO A 305 8.40 -30.14 -0.17
CA PRO A 305 9.68 -30.82 -0.27
C PRO A 305 9.69 -32.06 -1.18
N SER A 306 8.54 -32.71 -1.39
CA SER A 306 8.41 -33.84 -2.31
C SER A 306 8.56 -33.46 -3.80
N LEU A 307 8.50 -32.16 -4.10
CA LEU A 307 8.72 -31.58 -5.44
C LEU A 307 10.09 -30.91 -5.57
N VAL A 308 10.94 -31.04 -4.54
CA VAL A 308 12.25 -30.40 -4.46
C VAL A 308 13.35 -31.47 -4.48
N PHE A 309 14.35 -31.29 -5.35
CA PHE A 309 15.38 -32.29 -5.60
C PHE A 309 16.78 -31.72 -5.36
N PRO A 310 17.63 -32.42 -4.58
CA PRO A 310 18.97 -31.94 -4.26
C PRO A 310 19.97 -32.14 -5.40
N THR A 311 19.71 -33.07 -6.33
CA THR A 311 20.63 -33.37 -7.44
C THR A 311 19.91 -33.54 -8.78
N PRO A 312 20.62 -33.33 -9.91
CA PRO A 312 20.11 -33.62 -11.24
C PRO A 312 19.61 -35.05 -11.40
N GLU A 313 20.31 -36.03 -10.81
CA GLU A 313 19.95 -37.45 -10.87
C GLU A 313 18.63 -37.73 -10.16
N ALA A 314 18.43 -37.19 -8.96
CA ALA A 314 17.19 -37.38 -8.22
C ALA A 314 15.99 -36.80 -8.98
N MET A 315 16.15 -35.62 -9.57
CA MET A 315 15.13 -35.01 -10.41
C MET A 315 14.86 -35.85 -11.67
N ALA A 316 15.91 -36.29 -12.37
CA ALA A 316 15.79 -37.12 -13.57
C ALA A 316 15.06 -38.44 -13.31
N TRP A 317 15.37 -39.13 -12.20
CA TRP A 317 14.65 -40.34 -11.77
C TRP A 317 13.17 -40.07 -11.52
N ARG A 318 12.85 -38.94 -10.86
CA ARG A 318 11.45 -38.55 -10.65
C ARG A 318 10.73 -38.27 -11.96
N MET A 319 11.37 -37.58 -12.90
CA MET A 319 10.81 -37.31 -14.23
C MET A 319 10.50 -38.61 -14.97
N ALA A 320 11.43 -39.56 -14.98
CA ALA A 320 11.22 -40.87 -15.60
C ALA A 320 10.12 -41.68 -14.92
N GLU A 321 10.05 -41.66 -13.59
CA GLU A 321 8.98 -42.32 -12.83
C GLU A 321 7.60 -41.76 -13.22
N ILE A 322 7.46 -40.43 -13.28
CA ILE A 322 6.22 -39.77 -13.69
C ILE A 322 5.89 -40.15 -15.14
N ALA A 323 6.87 -40.14 -16.05
CA ALA A 323 6.65 -40.48 -17.45
C ALA A 323 6.17 -41.93 -17.66
N LEU A 324 6.66 -42.86 -16.85
CA LEU A 324 6.29 -44.28 -16.93
C LEU A 324 4.95 -44.58 -16.23
N LYS A 325 4.76 -44.05 -15.02
CA LYS A 325 3.57 -44.38 -14.20
C LYS A 325 2.38 -43.48 -14.49
N ARG A 326 2.62 -42.30 -15.04
CA ARG A 326 1.62 -41.28 -15.39
C ARG A 326 0.59 -41.04 -14.27
N PRO A 327 1.02 -40.74 -13.03
CA PRO A 327 0.09 -40.48 -11.94
C PRO A 327 -0.79 -39.26 -12.25
N PRO A 328 -1.98 -39.13 -11.64
CA PRO A 328 -2.75 -37.90 -11.73
C PRO A 328 -1.89 -36.69 -11.34
N LEU A 329 -1.96 -35.59 -12.11
CA LEU A 329 -1.19 -34.37 -11.84
C LEU A 329 -1.80 -33.51 -10.73
N ALA A 330 -3.04 -33.78 -10.33
CA ALA A 330 -3.77 -33.01 -9.33
C ALA A 330 -3.03 -32.86 -7.99
N PRO A 331 -2.38 -33.89 -7.39
CA PRO A 331 -1.62 -33.72 -6.16
C PRO A 331 -0.43 -32.75 -6.31
N ILE A 332 0.32 -32.83 -7.42
CA ILE A 332 1.45 -31.92 -7.70
C ILE A 332 0.92 -30.49 -7.87
N ARG A 333 -0.16 -30.32 -8.63
CA ARG A 333 -0.81 -29.02 -8.80
C ARG A 333 -1.29 -28.44 -7.47
N ASN A 334 -1.91 -29.24 -6.61
CA ASN A 334 -2.40 -28.77 -5.32
C ASN A 334 -1.26 -28.29 -4.42
N ALA A 335 -0.12 -28.98 -4.41
CA ALA A 335 1.07 -28.53 -3.69
C ALA A 335 1.61 -27.20 -4.24
N VAL A 336 1.64 -27.02 -5.57
CA VAL A 336 1.99 -25.74 -6.22
C VAL A 336 1.03 -24.63 -5.83
N LEU A 337 -0.29 -24.88 -5.84
CA LEU A 337 -1.29 -23.87 -5.49
C LEU A 337 -1.23 -23.48 -4.00
N GLN A 338 -0.86 -24.41 -3.12
CA GLN A 338 -0.58 -24.12 -1.71
C GLN A 338 0.67 -23.23 -1.57
N ALA A 339 1.76 -23.56 -2.26
CA ALA A 339 2.98 -22.75 -2.30
C ALA A 339 2.70 -21.34 -2.84
N ARG A 340 1.90 -21.22 -3.92
CA ARG A 340 1.42 -19.95 -4.46
C ARG A 340 0.69 -19.12 -3.41
N ALA A 341 -0.27 -19.71 -2.69
CA ALA A 341 -1.03 -19.01 -1.66
C ALA A 341 -0.13 -18.51 -0.52
N GLN A 342 0.88 -19.30 -0.13
CA GLN A 342 1.85 -18.92 0.90
C GLN A 342 2.77 -17.80 0.43
N LEU A 343 3.31 -17.88 -0.80
CA LEU A 343 4.13 -16.82 -1.38
C LEU A 343 3.35 -15.50 -1.50
N ARG A 344 2.08 -15.55 -1.92
CA ARG A 344 1.18 -14.37 -1.93
C ARG A 344 1.03 -13.76 -0.54
N ALA A 345 0.82 -14.58 0.49
CA ALA A 345 0.69 -14.11 1.86
C ALA A 345 2.00 -13.48 2.39
N GLN A 346 3.15 -14.09 2.09
CA GLN A 346 4.47 -13.57 2.44
C GLN A 346 4.71 -12.19 1.79
N ILE A 347 4.34 -12.02 0.53
CA ILE A 347 4.50 -10.75 -0.18
C ILE A 347 3.59 -9.67 0.39
N ALA A 348 2.31 -9.98 0.65
CA ALA A 348 1.41 -9.02 1.30
C ALA A 348 1.94 -8.57 2.67
N GLN A 349 2.56 -9.48 3.44
CA GLN A 349 3.22 -9.15 4.69
C GLN A 349 4.47 -8.28 4.47
N GLY A 350 5.31 -8.62 3.48
CA GLY A 350 6.49 -7.84 3.09
C GLY A 350 6.14 -6.42 2.65
N GLU A 351 5.09 -6.26 1.84
CA GLU A 351 4.53 -4.98 1.42
C GLU A 351 4.05 -4.13 2.60
N GLY A 352 3.28 -4.74 3.51
CA GLY A 352 2.84 -4.08 4.74
C GLY A 352 4.02 -3.62 5.61
N ASN A 353 5.06 -4.43 5.73
CA ASN A 353 6.28 -4.10 6.46
C ASN A 353 7.07 -2.98 5.81
N ALA A 354 7.26 -3.02 4.48
CA ALA A 354 7.96 -1.99 3.73
C ALA A 354 7.26 -0.63 3.86
N LEU A 355 5.93 -0.59 3.71
CA LEU A 355 5.14 0.62 3.89
C LEU A 355 5.18 1.14 5.34
N ARG A 356 5.11 0.24 6.33
CA ARG A 356 5.23 0.62 7.73
C ARG A 356 6.57 1.30 8.00
N VAL A 357 7.67 0.68 7.58
CA VAL A 357 9.03 1.23 7.73
C VAL A 357 9.13 2.57 7.01
N LEU A 358 8.65 2.67 5.78
CA LEU A 358 8.66 3.92 5.02
C LEU A 358 7.92 5.06 5.75
N ARG A 359 6.78 4.75 6.41
CA ARG A 359 6.03 5.72 7.22
C ARG A 359 6.78 6.20 8.45
N GLU A 360 7.72 5.43 9.00
CA GLU A 360 8.54 5.84 10.15
C GLU A 360 9.51 6.98 9.77
N PHE A 361 9.89 7.08 8.49
CA PHE A 361 10.75 8.16 7.99
C PHE A 361 9.99 9.42 7.60
N TYR A 362 8.68 9.34 7.40
CA TYR A 362 7.93 10.56 7.11
C TYR A 362 7.80 11.42 8.36
N PRO A 363 8.09 12.73 8.23
CA PRO A 363 7.79 13.63 9.31
C PRO A 363 6.30 13.57 9.64
N PRO A 364 5.97 13.55 10.94
CA PRO A 364 4.59 13.53 11.33
C PRO A 364 3.88 14.79 10.86
N ILE A 365 2.61 14.65 10.50
CA ILE A 365 1.71 15.79 10.39
C ILE A 365 1.28 16.13 11.82
N VAL A 366 1.58 17.35 12.25
CA VAL A 366 1.28 17.81 13.61
C VAL A 366 0.07 18.71 13.56
N PHE A 367 -1.03 18.32 14.21
CA PHE A 367 -2.15 19.22 14.51
C PHE A 367 -1.92 19.84 15.88
N ASN A 368 -1.76 21.15 15.91
CA ASN A 368 -1.68 21.88 17.17
C ASN A 368 -3.10 22.20 17.69
N LEU A 369 -3.52 21.47 18.71
CA LEU A 369 -4.78 21.63 19.45
C LEU A 369 -4.58 22.36 20.79
N ALA A 370 -3.42 23.00 20.99
CA ALA A 370 -3.17 23.79 22.19
C ALA A 370 -4.21 24.91 22.33
N GLY A 371 -4.91 24.94 23.46
CA GLY A 371 -6.00 25.90 23.72
C GLY A 371 -7.38 25.48 23.23
N ALA A 372 -7.53 24.32 22.58
CA ALA A 372 -8.85 23.75 22.27
C ALA A 372 -9.56 23.32 23.56
N ARG A 373 -10.83 23.69 23.70
CA ARG A 373 -11.69 23.37 24.85
C ARG A 373 -12.77 22.39 24.41
N LEU A 374 -12.80 21.22 25.02
CA LEU A 374 -13.73 20.14 24.67
C LEU A 374 -15.20 20.60 24.64
N GLU A 375 -15.59 21.42 25.61
CA GLU A 375 -16.96 21.92 25.78
C GLU A 375 -17.39 22.93 24.71
N GLU A 376 -16.44 23.56 24.01
CA GLU A 376 -16.73 24.66 23.08
C GLU A 376 -16.28 24.37 21.64
N ASP A 377 -15.39 23.40 21.46
CA ASP A 377 -14.71 23.09 20.20
C ASP A 377 -15.00 21.66 19.69
N VAL A 378 -16.00 20.98 20.26
CA VAL A 378 -16.30 19.56 19.97
C VAL A 378 -16.44 19.27 18.47
N LEU A 379 -17.12 20.13 17.71
CA LEU A 379 -17.30 19.94 16.26
C LEU A 379 -15.99 20.06 15.49
N MET A 380 -15.14 21.02 15.86
CA MET A 380 -13.81 21.20 15.29
C MET A 380 -12.93 19.98 15.59
N LEU A 381 -12.93 19.54 16.85
CA LEU A 381 -12.14 18.39 17.30
C LEU A 381 -12.54 17.11 16.54
N MET A 382 -13.84 16.87 16.35
CA MET A 382 -14.30 15.73 15.54
C MET A 382 -13.81 15.81 14.09
N SER A 383 -13.85 17.00 13.48
CA SER A 383 -13.37 17.21 12.11
C SER A 383 -11.87 16.94 11.99
N VAL A 384 -11.08 17.43 12.95
CA VAL A 384 -9.63 17.19 12.99
C VAL A 384 -9.32 15.71 13.19
N ILE A 385 -10.03 15.01 14.08
CA ILE A 385 -9.84 13.56 14.29
C ILE A 385 -10.15 12.78 13.01
N SER A 386 -11.22 13.15 12.29
CA SER A 386 -11.58 12.54 11.00
C SER A 386 -10.50 12.77 9.95
N ARG A 387 -9.98 13.99 9.83
CA ARG A 387 -8.90 14.30 8.88
C ARG A 387 -7.58 13.65 9.27
N ALA A 388 -7.25 13.63 10.56
CA ALA A 388 -6.08 12.95 11.12
C ALA A 388 -6.08 11.46 10.77
N ARG A 389 -7.26 10.82 10.78
CA ARG A 389 -7.42 9.42 10.34
C ARG A 389 -7.05 9.21 8.88
N GLU A 390 -7.58 10.04 8.00
CA GLU A 390 -7.31 9.93 6.55
C GLU A 390 -5.81 10.09 6.30
N LEU A 391 -5.20 11.10 6.94
CA LEU A 391 -3.78 11.39 6.84
C LEU A 391 -2.91 10.30 7.49
N ALA A 392 -3.36 9.68 8.58
CA ALA A 392 -2.66 8.59 9.27
C ALA A 392 -2.46 7.33 8.41
N SER A 393 -3.26 7.18 7.36
CA SER A 393 -3.06 6.11 6.38
C SER A 393 -1.81 6.32 5.51
N HIS A 394 -1.29 7.55 5.44
CA HIS A 394 -0.15 7.91 4.60
C HIS A 394 1.08 8.37 5.40
N ARG A 395 0.89 9.08 6.52
CA ARG A 395 1.97 9.61 7.37
C ARG A 395 1.58 9.53 8.85
N PRO A 396 2.53 9.41 9.79
CA PRO A 396 2.22 9.54 11.20
C PRO A 396 1.52 10.87 11.49
N VAL A 397 0.52 10.87 12.37
CA VAL A 397 -0.16 12.10 12.80
C VAL A 397 0.03 12.31 14.29
N LEU A 398 0.47 13.51 14.67
CA LEU A 398 0.60 13.93 16.06
C LEU A 398 -0.46 14.99 16.38
N LEU A 399 -1.23 14.76 17.44
CA LEU A 399 -2.14 15.75 18.01
C LEU A 399 -1.48 16.35 19.25
N VAL A 400 -1.08 17.61 19.17
CA VAL A 400 -0.48 18.33 20.31
C VAL A 400 -1.60 19.00 21.08
N ALA A 401 -1.84 18.60 22.32
CA ALA A 401 -2.95 19.14 23.11
C ALA A 401 -2.55 19.36 24.58
N GLU A 402 -3.43 20.07 25.30
CA GLU A 402 -3.32 20.21 26.75
C GLU A 402 -3.74 18.90 27.45
N LYS A 403 -3.27 18.69 28.69
CA LYS A 403 -3.42 17.42 29.43
C LYS A 403 -4.83 16.82 29.46
N PRO A 404 -5.91 17.58 29.75
CA PRO A 404 -7.26 17.02 29.80
C PRO A 404 -7.72 16.44 28.45
N LEU A 405 -7.37 17.12 27.35
CA LEU A 405 -7.73 16.68 26.00
C LEU A 405 -6.86 15.49 25.56
N CYS A 406 -5.57 15.47 25.89
CA CYS A 406 -4.69 14.32 25.63
C CYS A 406 -5.15 13.04 26.35
N GLU A 407 -5.60 13.15 27.59
CA GLU A 407 -6.12 12.00 28.37
C GLU A 407 -7.39 11.43 27.74
N LEU A 408 -8.31 12.30 27.30
CA LEU A 408 -9.50 11.88 26.57
C LEU A 408 -9.15 11.19 25.24
N LEU A 409 -8.28 11.82 24.44
CA LEU A 409 -7.91 11.32 23.11
C LEU A 409 -7.26 9.94 23.20
N ARG A 410 -6.43 9.66 24.22
CA ARG A 410 -5.77 8.35 24.40
C ARG A 410 -6.73 7.14 24.33
N GLY A 411 -8.00 7.30 24.71
CA GLY A 411 -9.01 6.24 24.64
C GLY A 411 -9.70 6.08 23.29
N VAL A 412 -9.53 7.03 22.36
CA VAL A 412 -10.26 7.11 21.07
C VAL A 412 -9.34 7.12 19.86
N LEU A 413 -8.03 7.28 20.07
CA LEU A 413 -7.04 7.35 18.99
C LEU A 413 -6.86 6.00 18.29
N MET A 414 -6.58 6.10 17.00
CA MET A 414 -6.42 4.95 16.11
C MET A 414 -4.94 4.69 15.81
N PRO A 415 -4.58 3.50 15.28
CA PRO A 415 -3.21 3.22 14.86
C PRO A 415 -2.69 4.29 13.89
N GLY A 416 -1.50 4.83 14.16
CA GLY A 416 -0.87 5.88 13.35
C GLY A 416 -1.15 7.32 13.81
N VAL A 417 -2.07 7.54 14.76
CA VAL A 417 -2.31 8.85 15.39
C VAL A 417 -1.88 8.79 16.86
N LYS A 418 -1.04 9.74 17.30
CA LYS A 418 -0.66 9.88 18.72
C LYS A 418 -1.04 11.25 19.24
N ALA A 419 -1.58 11.32 20.46
CA ALA A 419 -1.70 12.58 21.18
C ALA A 419 -0.51 12.75 22.12
N ILE A 420 0.08 13.93 22.13
CA ILE A 420 1.22 14.29 22.98
C ILE A 420 0.93 15.60 23.70
N LEU A 421 1.41 15.72 24.94
CA LEU A 421 1.26 16.96 25.70
C LEU A 421 2.03 18.07 25.00
N ARG A 422 1.47 19.28 25.02
CA ARG A 422 2.12 20.47 24.48
C ARG A 422 3.51 20.69 25.07
N GLU A 423 3.66 20.52 26.37
CA GLU A 423 4.94 20.68 27.07
C GLU A 423 5.99 19.67 26.57
N ASP A 424 5.58 18.40 26.40
CA ASP A 424 6.46 17.35 25.86
C ASP A 424 6.85 17.64 24.41
N TYR A 425 5.90 18.12 23.60
CA TYR A 425 6.16 18.54 22.22
C TYR A 425 7.17 19.69 22.18
N LEU A 426 6.98 20.74 22.98
CA LEU A 426 7.89 21.88 23.03
C LEU A 426 9.29 21.50 23.54
N ALA A 427 9.38 20.56 24.47
CA ALA A 427 10.66 20.08 25.01
C ALA A 427 11.48 19.25 24.00
N HIS A 428 10.82 18.50 23.10
CA HIS A 428 11.48 17.55 22.21
C HIS A 428 11.52 17.99 20.73
N PHE A 429 10.54 18.76 20.24
CA PHE A 429 10.37 19.03 18.81
C PHE A 429 10.84 20.42 18.35
N VAL A 430 11.10 21.38 19.25
CA VAL A 430 11.68 22.70 18.90
C VAL A 430 13.08 22.56 18.27
N GLN A 431 13.69 21.37 18.32
CA GLN A 431 14.99 21.08 17.71
C GLN A 431 14.93 20.39 16.33
N SER A 432 13.77 19.91 15.85
CA SER A 432 13.66 19.18 14.58
C SER A 432 12.91 19.98 13.50
N SER A 433 13.61 20.38 12.44
CA SER A 433 13.11 21.20 11.34
C SER A 433 12.26 20.47 10.28
N SER A 434 11.93 19.19 10.50
CA SER A 434 11.32 18.33 9.47
C SER A 434 9.79 18.14 9.58
N SER A 435 9.14 18.53 10.68
CA SER A 435 7.69 18.30 10.86
C SER A 435 6.81 19.27 10.07
N ILE A 436 5.66 18.78 9.55
CA ILE A 436 4.62 19.66 9.00
C ILE A 436 3.70 20.03 10.16
N VAL A 437 3.80 21.28 10.63
CA VAL A 437 2.91 21.80 11.67
C VAL A 437 1.72 22.48 11.01
N VAL A 438 0.53 21.91 11.22
CA VAL A 438 -0.74 22.51 10.87
C VAL A 438 -1.26 23.24 12.10
N GLU A 439 -1.00 24.54 12.14
CA GLU A 439 -1.75 25.46 12.98
C GLU A 439 -3.08 25.80 12.30
N MET A 440 -4.13 25.97 13.09
CA MET A 440 -5.50 26.02 12.58
C MET A 440 -5.97 27.48 12.41
N GLY A 441 -6.11 27.96 11.16
CA GLY A 441 -6.60 29.31 10.78
C GLY A 441 -7.03 29.46 9.29
N THR A 442 -7.20 30.69 8.78
CA THR A 442 -8.13 31.05 7.66
C THR A 442 -7.90 30.35 6.29
N THR A 443 -8.99 30.20 5.51
CA THR A 443 -9.22 29.25 4.40
C THR A 443 -8.51 29.49 3.06
N GLU A 444 -7.96 30.66 2.76
CA GLU A 444 -7.39 30.92 1.41
C GLU A 444 -6.03 30.25 1.17
N ALA A 445 -5.34 29.79 2.22
CA ALA A 445 -4.01 29.19 2.10
C ALA A 445 -4.03 27.67 1.82
N ALA A 446 -5.18 26.99 1.93
CA ALA A 446 -5.30 25.53 1.94
C ALA A 446 -5.08 24.84 0.57
N MET A 447 -4.84 25.61 -0.51
CA MET A 447 -4.73 25.09 -1.89
C MET A 447 -3.32 25.19 -2.50
N LEU A 448 -2.29 25.64 -1.76
CA LEU A 448 -0.92 25.76 -2.28
C LEU A 448 0.01 24.68 -1.70
N PRO A 449 0.92 24.10 -2.51
CA PRO A 449 1.79 23.00 -2.09
C PRO A 449 2.68 23.40 -0.91
N LEU A 450 2.71 22.56 0.13
CA LEU A 450 3.53 22.73 1.33
C LEU A 450 4.97 22.28 1.05
N GLY A 451 5.94 23.19 1.19
CA GLY A 451 7.37 22.86 1.14
C GLY A 451 7.90 22.41 2.51
N ALA A 452 8.99 21.66 2.53
CA ALA A 452 9.66 21.28 3.78
C ALA A 452 10.12 22.53 4.56
N GLY A 453 9.83 22.59 5.86
CA GLY A 453 10.22 23.70 6.74
C GLY A 453 9.29 24.92 6.74
N SER A 454 8.15 24.89 6.04
CA SER A 454 7.17 25.98 6.13
C SER A 454 6.34 25.84 7.42
N VAL A 455 6.70 26.59 8.45
CA VAL A 455 5.76 26.92 9.54
C VAL A 455 4.78 27.93 8.96
N ARG A 456 3.50 27.56 8.85
CA ARG A 456 2.43 28.53 8.58
C ARG A 456 1.78 28.88 9.89
N GLU A 457 2.15 30.03 10.43
CA GLU A 457 1.36 30.68 11.47
C GLU A 457 0.03 31.12 10.84
N THR A 458 -1.06 30.65 11.41
CA THR A 458 -2.40 31.08 11.00
C THR A 458 -3.13 31.60 12.21
N GLU A 459 -3.61 32.85 12.16
CA GLU A 459 -4.51 33.34 13.19
C GLU A 459 -5.77 32.45 13.27
N PRO A 460 -6.23 32.10 14.48
CA PRO A 460 -7.33 31.16 14.68
C PRO A 460 -8.65 31.74 14.14
N PHE A 461 -9.01 31.36 12.91
CA PHE A 461 -10.25 31.76 12.23
C PHE A 461 -11.52 31.44 13.05
N TRP A 462 -11.43 30.44 13.93
CA TRP A 462 -12.47 30.01 14.85
C TRP A 462 -12.90 31.09 15.85
N ARG A 463 -12.01 32.06 16.16
CA ARG A 463 -12.34 33.21 17.02
C ARG A 463 -13.16 34.30 16.31
N HIS A 464 -13.51 34.13 15.03
CA HIS A 464 -14.32 35.07 14.25
C HIS A 464 -15.71 34.54 13.86
N TRP A 465 -16.17 33.47 14.53
CA TRP A 465 -17.53 32.90 14.41
C TRP A 465 -18.64 33.92 14.74
N ASP A 466 -18.32 34.97 15.49
CA ASP A 466 -19.27 35.95 16.01
C ASP A 466 -19.51 37.15 15.07
N ARG A 467 -18.87 37.20 13.89
CA ARG A 467 -19.12 38.28 12.91
C ARG A 467 -20.35 37.95 12.05
N PRO A 468 -21.34 38.86 11.93
CA PRO A 468 -22.56 38.60 11.17
C PRO A 468 -22.23 38.26 9.71
N ALA A 469 -22.81 37.16 9.21
CA ALA A 469 -22.68 36.73 7.82
C ALA A 469 -23.32 37.77 6.87
N ALA A 470 -22.75 37.95 5.68
CA ALA A 470 -23.43 38.68 4.61
C ALA A 470 -24.70 37.92 4.21
N ALA A 471 -25.76 38.65 3.85
CA ALA A 471 -27.06 38.06 3.52
C ALA A 471 -26.92 37.00 2.40
N GLY A 472 -27.20 35.73 2.73
CA GLY A 472 -27.15 34.60 1.80
C GLY A 472 -25.92 33.70 1.91
N GLU A 473 -24.89 34.05 2.69
CA GLU A 473 -23.77 33.15 2.99
C GLU A 473 -24.07 32.30 4.23
N GLY A 474 -24.20 30.99 4.05
CA GLY A 474 -24.32 30.05 5.15
C GLY A 474 -23.01 29.98 5.96
N LEU A 475 -23.12 30.05 7.29
CA LEU A 475 -22.06 30.01 8.30
C LEU A 475 -20.98 28.92 8.09
N VAL A 476 -21.34 27.81 7.44
CA VAL A 476 -20.50 26.62 7.21
C VAL A 476 -19.66 26.71 5.93
N ALA A 477 -20.02 27.57 4.97
CA ALA A 477 -19.23 27.77 3.74
C ALA A 477 -17.83 28.33 4.02
N ARG A 478 -17.56 28.74 5.27
CA ARG A 478 -16.30 29.31 5.74
C ARG A 478 -15.36 28.30 6.43
N GLN A 479 -15.75 27.02 6.63
CA GLN A 479 -14.90 26.04 7.34
C GLN A 479 -14.14 25.09 6.39
N PRO A 480 -12.79 25.12 6.37
CA PRO A 480 -11.99 24.29 5.46
C PRO A 480 -12.00 22.78 5.78
N LEU A 481 -12.43 22.39 6.98
CA LEU A 481 -12.20 21.03 7.51
C LEU A 481 -13.37 20.05 7.36
N PHE A 482 -14.54 20.53 6.91
CA PHE A 482 -15.73 19.70 6.69
C PHE A 482 -15.91 19.20 5.25
N SER A 483 -14.93 19.42 4.36
CA SER A 483 -14.99 18.90 2.97
C SER A 483 -14.50 17.44 2.84
N ALA A 484 -14.20 16.75 3.94
CA ALA A 484 -13.86 15.34 3.90
C ALA A 484 -15.15 14.51 3.86
N ASP A 485 -15.27 13.71 2.82
CA ASP A 485 -16.33 12.74 2.57
C ASP A 485 -16.58 11.87 3.82
N LEU A 486 -17.61 12.21 4.62
CA LEU A 486 -18.02 11.48 5.84
C LEU A 486 -18.66 10.11 5.55
N SER A 487 -18.65 9.69 4.28
CA SER A 487 -19.22 8.42 3.80
C SER A 487 -18.52 7.16 4.32
N TRP A 488 -17.39 7.28 5.04
CA TRP A 488 -16.68 6.11 5.58
C TRP A 488 -16.42 6.16 7.09
N TYR A 489 -17.42 5.69 7.85
CA TYR A 489 -17.33 5.30 9.24
C TYR A 489 -17.25 3.76 9.32
N PRO A 490 -16.08 3.10 9.51
CA PRO A 490 -16.02 1.63 9.61
C PRO A 490 -16.38 1.12 11.02
N ALA A 491 -17.27 1.81 11.73
CA ALA A 491 -17.60 1.46 13.11
C ALA A 491 -19.10 1.50 13.43
N ALA A 492 -19.98 1.44 12.43
CA ALA A 492 -21.37 1.04 12.70
C ALA A 492 -21.45 -0.44 13.11
N GLU A 493 -20.47 -1.28 12.75
CA GLU A 493 -20.44 -2.73 13.07
C GLU A 493 -19.38 -3.14 14.11
N HIS A 494 -18.20 -2.51 14.18
CA HIS A 494 -17.15 -2.91 15.13
C HIS A 494 -17.27 -2.26 16.53
N LEU A 495 -17.91 -1.10 16.68
CA LEU A 495 -18.35 -0.60 18.00
C LEU A 495 -19.49 -1.45 18.59
N ARG A 496 -20.13 -2.35 17.81
CA ARG A 496 -21.26 -3.16 18.28
C ARG A 496 -20.91 -4.23 19.33
N LYS A 497 -19.63 -4.60 19.51
CA LYS A 497 -19.31 -5.83 20.29
C LYS A 497 -18.54 -5.62 21.60
N SER A 498 -17.70 -4.59 21.73
CA SER A 498 -16.88 -4.38 22.93
C SER A 498 -17.39 -3.25 23.84
N TRP A 499 -17.85 -2.13 23.27
CA TRP A 499 -18.36 -0.97 24.02
C TRP A 499 -19.78 -1.20 24.57
N LEU A 500 -20.65 -1.90 23.82
CA LEU A 500 -22.02 -2.22 24.23
C LEU A 500 -22.15 -3.21 25.41
N ARG A 501 -21.06 -3.82 25.89
CA ARG A 501 -21.10 -4.63 27.13
C ARG A 501 -20.92 -3.81 28.41
N GLN A 502 -20.49 -2.56 28.29
CA GLN A 502 -20.25 -1.67 29.44
C GLN A 502 -21.12 -0.41 29.42
N VAL A 503 -21.77 -0.10 28.30
CA VAL A 503 -22.89 0.84 28.31
C VAL A 503 -24.14 0.04 28.70
N PRO A 504 -24.74 0.26 29.88
CA PRO A 504 -25.98 -0.41 30.26
C PRO A 504 -27.00 -0.16 29.14
N GLU A 505 -27.78 -1.18 28.76
CA GLU A 505 -28.84 -1.08 27.75
C GLU A 505 -29.72 0.14 28.02
N ALA A 506 -29.37 1.28 27.40
CA ALA A 506 -30.14 2.49 27.50
C ALA A 506 -31.46 2.20 26.77
N ARG A 507 -32.56 2.32 27.51
CA ARG A 507 -33.90 2.14 26.95
C ARG A 507 -34.11 3.14 25.79
N PRO A 508 -34.96 2.83 24.79
CA PRO A 508 -35.20 3.68 23.60
C PRO A 508 -35.89 5.04 23.84
N SER A 509 -35.64 5.72 24.95
CA SER A 509 -36.32 6.94 25.40
C SER A 509 -35.27 7.76 26.17
N ASP A 510 -34.80 8.93 25.73
CA ASP A 510 -35.53 10.20 25.86
C ASP A 510 -35.03 11.33 24.93
N HIS A 511 -34.28 11.03 23.86
CA HIS A 511 -33.85 12.01 22.86
C HIS A 511 -34.61 11.85 21.53
N ARG A 512 -35.16 12.95 20.99
CA ARG A 512 -35.88 13.00 19.70
C ARG A 512 -35.48 14.23 18.91
N LEU A 513 -35.03 14.05 17.67
CA LEU A 513 -34.65 15.16 16.80
C LEU A 513 -35.89 15.73 16.08
N LEU A 514 -36.14 17.03 16.21
CA LEU A 514 -37.21 17.73 15.48
C LEU A 514 -36.61 18.90 14.70
N LEU A 515 -36.40 18.71 13.39
CA LEU A 515 -35.80 19.70 12.49
C LEU A 515 -36.83 20.79 12.15
N VAL A 516 -36.61 22.00 12.65
CA VAL A 516 -37.48 23.16 12.36
C VAL A 516 -36.93 23.97 11.18
N PHE A 517 -37.66 23.97 10.07
CA PHE A 517 -37.33 24.71 8.85
C PHE A 517 -37.78 26.18 8.97
N SER A 518 -36.85 27.11 9.19
CA SER A 518 -37.10 28.55 9.11
C SER A 518 -36.60 29.10 7.77
N LEU A 519 -37.38 29.99 7.13
CA LEU A 519 -36.97 30.76 5.95
C LEU A 519 -36.25 32.05 6.41
N PRO A 520 -35.24 32.53 5.68
CA PRO A 520 -34.57 33.79 6.01
C PRO A 520 -35.58 34.95 6.05
N GLY A 521 -35.67 35.65 7.17
CA GLY A 521 -36.52 36.85 7.32
C GLY A 521 -37.85 36.66 8.05
N SER A 522 -38.23 35.44 8.46
CA SER A 522 -39.40 35.25 9.34
C SER A 522 -38.99 35.50 10.79
N GLY A 523 -39.31 36.68 11.32
CA GLY A 523 -39.11 37.02 12.73
C GLY A 523 -39.70 35.95 13.66
N GLY A 524 -38.88 35.46 14.60
CA GLY A 524 -39.26 34.75 15.81
C GLY A 524 -40.42 33.75 15.68
N SER A 525 -40.20 32.62 15.01
CA SER A 525 -41.13 31.48 15.13
C SER A 525 -40.95 30.84 16.51
N ARG A 526 -41.77 31.23 17.50
CA ARG A 526 -41.83 30.55 18.80
C ARG A 526 -42.41 29.15 18.59
N VAL A 527 -41.57 28.12 18.76
CA VAL A 527 -42.03 26.73 18.89
C VAL A 527 -42.85 26.64 20.18
N GLN A 528 -44.18 26.44 20.07
CA GLN A 528 -45.02 26.14 21.23
C GLN A 528 -44.97 24.64 21.49
N VAL A 529 -44.43 24.28 22.66
CA VAL A 529 -44.33 22.90 23.15
C VAL A 529 -45.45 22.65 24.16
N GLN A 530 -46.01 21.44 24.19
CA GLN A 530 -47.02 21.07 25.18
C GLN A 530 -46.47 21.17 26.62
N PRO A 531 -47.27 21.61 27.61
CA PRO A 531 -46.83 21.67 28.99
C PRO A 531 -46.72 20.26 29.59
N GLY A 532 -45.57 19.89 30.14
CA GLY A 532 -45.41 18.65 30.93
C GLY A 532 -44.10 17.87 30.72
N ARG A 533 -43.24 18.24 29.78
CA ARG A 533 -41.91 17.64 29.56
C ARG A 533 -40.83 18.71 29.44
N ALA A 534 -39.66 18.49 30.04
CA ALA A 534 -38.53 19.39 29.91
C ALA A 534 -37.96 19.25 28.48
N ILE A 535 -38.24 20.24 27.62
CA ILE A 535 -37.71 20.28 26.25
C ILE A 535 -36.61 21.34 26.17
N GLN A 536 -35.41 20.95 25.73
CA GLN A 536 -34.33 21.87 25.44
C GLN A 536 -34.29 22.17 23.95
N LEU A 537 -34.47 23.44 23.57
CA LEU A 537 -34.35 23.88 22.19
C LEU A 537 -32.90 24.31 21.93
N VAL A 538 -32.26 23.68 20.94
CA VAL A 538 -30.89 23.96 20.52
C VAL A 538 -30.97 24.77 19.23
N ASP A 539 -30.67 26.06 19.31
CA ASP A 539 -30.47 26.90 18.14
C ASP A 539 -29.09 26.58 17.55
N ILE A 540 -29.04 26.10 16.32
CA ILE A 540 -27.75 25.76 15.69
C ILE A 540 -26.89 26.99 15.34
N ALA A 541 -27.47 28.20 15.43
CA ALA A 541 -26.71 29.45 15.36
C ALA A 541 -25.99 29.77 16.69
N ASP A 542 -26.34 29.10 17.78
CA ASP A 542 -25.74 29.27 19.12
C ASP A 542 -24.71 28.17 19.40
N ARG A 543 -23.43 28.57 19.46
CA ARG A 543 -22.28 27.67 19.64
C ARG A 543 -22.29 26.96 20.99
N GLU A 544 -22.65 27.65 22.07
CA GLU A 544 -22.66 27.05 23.41
C GLU A 544 -23.82 26.07 23.55
N ALA A 545 -24.98 26.40 22.97
CA ALA A 545 -26.13 25.51 22.95
C ALA A 545 -25.84 24.21 22.19
N VAL A 546 -25.23 24.30 21.01
CA VAL A 546 -24.84 23.14 20.20
C VAL A 546 -23.79 22.29 20.90
N SER A 547 -22.72 22.91 21.38
CA SER A 547 -21.61 22.15 21.99
C SER A 547 -22.02 21.49 23.31
N GLY A 548 -22.81 22.19 24.13
CA GLY A 548 -23.38 21.63 25.35
C GLY A 548 -24.36 20.48 25.07
N ALA A 549 -25.16 20.56 24.00
CA ALA A 549 -26.06 19.48 23.60
C ALA A 549 -25.30 18.24 23.11
N LEU A 550 -24.22 18.43 22.33
CA LEU A 550 -23.36 17.33 21.87
C LEU A 550 -22.62 16.67 23.02
N MET A 551 -22.08 17.45 23.95
CA MET A 551 -21.43 16.91 25.14
C MET A 551 -22.39 16.08 26.00
N ARG A 552 -23.65 16.52 26.15
CA ARG A 552 -24.69 15.73 26.83
C ARG A 552 -25.02 14.43 26.10
N LEU A 553 -25.11 14.46 24.77
CA LEU A 553 -25.31 13.27 23.93
C LEU A 553 -24.15 12.27 24.04
N LEU A 554 -22.91 12.75 24.10
CA LEU A 554 -21.70 11.93 24.17
C LEU A 554 -21.41 11.40 25.59
N ALA A 555 -21.85 12.11 26.64
CA ALA A 555 -21.57 11.78 28.04
C ALA A 555 -22.46 10.65 28.63
N GLY A 556 -23.41 10.10 27.86
CA GLY A 556 -24.32 9.04 28.33
C GLY A 556 -25.55 9.59 29.07
N PRO A 557 -26.39 8.73 29.67
CA PRO A 557 -27.75 9.08 30.04
C PRO A 557 -27.76 10.08 31.20
N VAL A 558 -28.04 11.34 30.88
CA VAL A 558 -28.45 12.38 31.82
C VAL A 558 -29.98 12.42 31.82
N ASP A 559 -30.59 12.71 32.97
CA ASP A 559 -32.04 12.74 33.20
C ASP A 559 -32.86 13.25 32.00
N ALA A 560 -33.98 12.57 31.73
CA ALA A 560 -34.87 12.69 30.57
C ALA A 560 -35.21 14.14 30.14
N VAL A 561 -34.34 14.78 29.36
CA VAL A 561 -34.60 16.07 28.69
C VAL A 561 -34.69 15.84 27.19
N GLU A 562 -35.88 16.07 26.65
CA GLU A 562 -36.18 15.95 25.22
C GLU A 562 -35.49 17.11 24.48
N CYS A 563 -34.53 16.84 23.59
CA CYS A 563 -33.74 17.88 22.92
C CYS A 563 -34.22 18.14 21.48
N VAL A 564 -34.72 19.34 21.18
CA VAL A 564 -35.21 19.76 19.87
C VAL A 564 -34.16 20.63 19.17
N TRP A 565 -33.79 20.30 17.93
CA TRP A 565 -32.73 20.98 17.18
C TRP A 565 -33.31 21.78 16.00
N ALA A 566 -33.22 23.11 16.04
CA ALA A 566 -33.76 23.97 14.98
C ALA A 566 -32.65 24.36 13.98
N ALA A 567 -32.87 24.20 12.66
CA ALA A 567 -31.87 24.47 11.62
C ALA A 567 -32.47 25.07 10.34
N PRO A 568 -31.89 26.12 9.72
CA PRO A 568 -32.34 26.62 8.42
C PRO A 568 -32.24 25.56 7.32
N ALA A 569 -33.22 25.52 6.42
CA ALA A 569 -33.26 24.55 5.32
C ALA A 569 -32.04 24.70 4.38
N GLY A 570 -31.35 23.60 4.07
CA GLY A 570 -30.24 23.58 3.10
C GLY A 570 -28.90 24.09 3.64
N CYS A 571 -28.77 24.34 4.94
CA CYS A 571 -27.47 24.66 5.55
C CYS A 571 -26.66 23.37 5.82
N GLY A 572 -25.32 23.44 5.73
CA GLY A 572 -24.46 22.27 5.99
C GLY A 572 -24.64 21.65 7.40
N LEU A 573 -25.15 22.41 8.36
CA LEU A 573 -25.41 21.97 9.74
C LEU A 573 -26.57 20.97 9.85
N SER A 574 -27.60 21.03 8.98
CA SER A 574 -28.68 20.03 9.01
C SER A 574 -28.18 18.63 8.63
N ARG A 575 -27.10 18.54 7.84
CA ARG A 575 -26.45 17.26 7.49
C ARG A 575 -25.68 16.67 8.68
N ILE A 576 -24.92 17.51 9.39
CA ILE A 576 -24.12 17.11 10.57
C ILE A 576 -25.01 16.56 11.70
N VAL A 577 -26.11 17.24 11.99
CA VAL A 577 -27.05 16.83 13.05
C VAL A 577 -27.73 15.50 12.71
N VAL A 578 -28.11 15.30 11.44
CA VAL A 578 -28.69 14.03 10.96
C VAL A 578 -27.68 12.88 11.04
N GLU A 579 -26.44 13.11 10.63
CA GLU A 579 -25.37 12.11 10.68
C GLU A 579 -24.99 11.74 12.14
N LEU A 580 -24.99 12.71 13.06
CA LEU A 580 -24.78 12.48 14.50
C LEU A 580 -25.91 11.69 15.17
N CYS A 581 -27.17 11.94 14.79
CA CYS A 581 -28.29 11.14 15.28
C CYS A 581 -28.20 9.69 14.80
N ILE A 582 -27.75 9.48 13.56
CA ILE A 582 -27.48 8.14 13.02
C ILE A 582 -26.36 7.46 13.83
N MET A 583 -25.28 8.18 14.14
CA MET A 583 -24.15 7.67 14.93
C MET A 583 -24.51 7.31 16.38
N THR A 584 -25.37 8.11 17.01
CA THR A 584 -25.77 7.97 18.43
C THR A 584 -27.05 7.14 18.62
N ARG A 585 -27.64 6.62 17.52
CA ARG A 585 -28.93 5.91 17.50
C ARG A 585 -30.09 6.70 18.11
N VAL A 586 -30.00 8.03 18.08
CA VAL A 586 -31.12 8.90 18.41
C VAL A 586 -32.14 8.76 17.27
N PRO A 587 -33.37 8.31 17.53
CA PRO A 587 -34.37 8.16 16.50
C PRO A 587 -34.70 9.50 15.85
N LEU A 588 -34.62 9.54 14.51
CA LEU A 588 -34.91 10.71 13.66
C LEU A 588 -36.41 11.07 13.57
N TRP A 589 -37.26 10.56 14.47
CA TRP A 589 -38.71 10.63 14.35
C TRP A 589 -39.35 11.18 15.63
N GLY A 590 -40.05 12.31 15.50
CA GLY A 590 -41.12 12.71 16.42
C GLY A 590 -42.37 11.86 16.18
N ALA A 591 -43.19 11.65 17.21
CA ALA A 591 -44.49 11.03 17.00
C ALA A 591 -45.33 11.88 16.01
N PRO A 592 -46.21 11.29 15.18
CA PRO A 592 -46.97 12.01 14.14
C PRO A 592 -47.85 13.18 14.61
N GLN A 593 -47.99 13.34 15.92
CA GLN A 593 -48.85 14.31 16.60
C GLN A 593 -48.09 15.54 17.15
N ASP A 594 -46.76 15.57 17.03
CA ASP A 594 -45.93 16.65 17.57
C ASP A 594 -45.33 17.50 16.41
N ALA A 595 -46.05 18.58 16.06
CA ALA A 595 -45.71 19.75 15.23
C ALA A 595 -44.83 19.59 13.96
N PHE A 596 -45.41 19.89 12.78
CA PHE A 596 -44.71 20.09 11.51
C PHE A 596 -44.74 21.57 11.10
N LEU A 597 -43.58 22.21 10.92
CA LEU A 597 -43.45 23.57 10.39
C LEU A 597 -42.76 23.52 9.03
N PHE A 598 -43.54 23.72 7.98
CA PHE A 598 -43.05 23.93 6.61
C PHE A 598 -43.66 25.26 6.12
N GLN A 599 -42.80 26.24 5.77
CA GLN A 599 -43.23 27.53 5.20
C GLN A 599 -44.19 28.39 6.05
N GLY A 600 -44.08 28.36 7.38
CA GLY A 600 -44.80 29.31 8.25
C GLY A 600 -46.33 29.15 8.30
N ARG A 601 -46.89 28.01 7.90
CA ARG A 601 -48.30 27.69 8.15
C ARG A 601 -48.45 26.38 8.94
N LEU A 602 -49.08 26.48 10.11
CA LEU A 602 -49.60 25.35 10.88
C LEU A 602 -50.80 24.77 10.11
N SER A 603 -50.75 23.49 9.75
CA SER A 603 -51.94 22.75 9.32
C SER A 603 -52.22 21.65 10.35
N PRO A 604 -53.36 21.71 11.07
CA PRO A 604 -53.83 20.56 11.82
C PRO A 604 -54.44 19.58 10.82
N GLN A 605 -54.06 18.30 10.91
CA GLN A 605 -54.66 17.15 10.22
C GLN A 605 -54.25 16.95 8.75
N GLY A 606 -52.99 16.60 8.50
CA GLY A 606 -52.58 16.01 7.22
C GLY A 606 -52.51 14.49 7.32
N GLY A 607 -53.45 13.78 6.69
CA GLY A 607 -53.40 12.32 6.56
C GLY A 607 -52.16 11.81 5.80
N LYS A 608 -52.03 10.49 5.67
CA LYS A 608 -50.92 9.72 5.05
C LYS A 608 -50.27 10.37 3.81
N GLU A 609 -51.06 11.04 2.99
CA GLU A 609 -50.62 11.71 1.76
C GLU A 609 -49.73 12.97 1.97
N ALA A 610 -49.87 13.66 3.11
CA ALA A 610 -48.97 14.75 3.49
C ALA A 610 -47.64 14.20 4.04
N GLN A 611 -47.70 13.04 4.71
CA GLN A 611 -46.54 12.31 5.22
C GLN A 611 -45.69 11.73 4.07
N ASP A 612 -46.34 11.16 3.05
CA ASP A 612 -45.67 10.64 1.86
C ASP A 612 -44.99 11.78 1.06
N ARG A 613 -45.62 12.95 0.93
CA ARG A 613 -45.03 14.13 0.28
C ARG A 613 -43.81 14.69 1.01
N ALA A 614 -43.84 14.76 2.35
CA ALA A 614 -42.68 15.19 3.13
C ALA A 614 -41.52 14.19 3.03
N ALA A 615 -41.82 12.89 3.09
CA ALA A 615 -40.84 11.82 2.91
C ALA A 615 -40.24 11.81 1.50
N GLU A 616 -41.03 12.09 0.47
CA GLU A 616 -40.58 12.17 -0.92
C GLU A 616 -39.72 13.42 -1.17
N ALA A 617 -40.06 14.57 -0.57
CA ALA A 617 -39.23 15.77 -0.61
C ALA A 617 -37.87 15.58 0.07
N LEU A 618 -37.83 14.91 1.23
CA LEU A 618 -36.59 14.51 1.91
C LEU A 618 -35.76 13.54 1.05
N ARG A 619 -36.37 12.49 0.48
CA ARG A 619 -35.69 11.55 -0.42
C ARG A 619 -35.17 12.22 -1.70
N ALA A 620 -35.89 13.18 -2.24
CA ALA A 620 -35.47 13.95 -3.42
C ALA A 620 -34.30 14.90 -3.09
N HIS A 621 -34.28 15.46 -1.88
CA HIS A 621 -33.16 16.27 -1.38
C HIS A 621 -31.91 15.41 -1.19
N PHE A 622 -32.02 14.22 -0.59
CA PHE A 622 -30.91 13.27 -0.45
C PHE A 622 -30.38 12.74 -1.78
N ARG A 623 -31.24 12.58 -2.80
CA ARG A 623 -30.83 12.19 -4.16
C ARG A 623 -30.11 13.29 -4.95
N ARG A 624 -30.19 14.55 -4.51
CA ARG A 624 -29.46 15.68 -5.12
C ARG A 624 -28.16 16.03 -4.37
N ALA A 625 -27.99 15.52 -3.15
CA ALA A 625 -26.84 15.77 -2.28
C ALA A 625 -25.82 14.61 -2.25
N ALA A 626 -26.19 13.45 -2.80
CA ALA A 626 -25.30 12.38 -3.25
C ALA A 626 -25.03 12.58 -4.75
#